data_AF-A0A950RNZ6-F1
#
_entry.id   AF-A0A950RNZ6-F1
#
_cell.length_a   1.000
_cell.length_b   1.000
_cell.length_c   1.000
_cell.angle_alpha   90.00
_cell.angle_beta   90.00
_cell.angle_gamma   90.00
#
_symmetry.space_group_name_H-M   'P 1'
#
loop_
_entity.id
_entity.type
_entity.pdbx_description
1 polymer ?
#
loop_
_entity_poly.entity_id
_entity_poly.type
_entity_poly.pdbx_seq_one_letter_code
_entity_poly.pdbx_strand_id
1 'polypeptide(L)'
;MTQTLFRRGKVREMYAVGDDRLLMVASDRVSAFDVVMHEPIPGKGAVLTALSKFWFLRTGSVVQNHFIADSLDALPDEARDLGEQNAGRWLLVRRAERIDVECVVRGFLSGSAWAEYARGGTVAGERLPPGLLESERLPEPVFTPATKAESGHDENISRAQLRALVGQELAQRLEQTSLRLYDAGAKHAESRGLIL
;
A
#
# COMPACT_ATOMS: atom_id res chain seq x y z
N MET A 1 7.44 18.28 24.49
CA MET A 1 8.64 17.83 23.76
C MET A 1 8.24 17.60 22.32
N THR A 2 9.02 18.05 21.33
CA THR A 2 8.65 17.92 19.91
C THR A 2 8.94 16.50 19.42
N GLN A 3 7.95 15.81 18.87
CA GLN A 3 8.16 14.45 18.36
C GLN A 3 9.16 14.41 17.21
N THR A 4 10.04 13.41 17.23
CA THR A 4 11.09 13.26 16.22
C THR A 4 10.51 12.77 14.91
N LEU A 5 10.73 13.52 13.82
CA LEU A 5 10.40 13.08 12.46
C LEU A 5 11.26 11.86 12.10
N PHE A 6 10.62 10.71 11.93
CA PHE A 6 11.27 9.46 11.55
C PHE A 6 11.44 9.35 10.03
N ARG A 7 10.41 9.72 9.26
CA ARG A 7 10.47 9.72 7.79
C ARG A 7 9.42 10.66 7.21
N ARG A 8 9.79 11.36 6.14
CA ARG A 8 8.87 12.12 5.29
C ARG A 8 8.81 11.50 3.90
N GLY A 9 7.61 11.06 3.52
CA GLY A 9 7.31 10.65 2.14
C GLY A 9 6.57 11.74 1.38
N LYS A 10 6.21 11.45 0.11
CA LYS A 10 5.45 12.36 -0.76
C LYS A 10 4.20 12.91 -0.08
N VAL A 11 3.41 12.03 0.55
CA VAL A 11 2.09 12.38 1.12
C VAL A 11 1.90 12.04 2.60
N ARG A 12 2.88 11.42 3.25
CA ARG A 12 2.80 11.05 4.68
C ARG A 12 4.07 11.44 5.43
N GLU A 13 3.91 11.75 6.69
CA GLU A 13 4.98 11.98 7.66
C GLU A 13 4.83 10.97 8.80
N MET A 14 5.93 10.38 9.23
CA MET A 14 5.97 9.42 10.32
C MET A 14 6.80 10.01 11.45
N TYR A 15 6.23 10.09 12.64
CA TYR A 15 6.90 10.59 13.84
C TYR A 15 7.08 9.46 14.83
N ALA A 16 8.24 9.38 15.48
CA ALA A 16 8.47 8.39 16.53
C ALA A 16 7.57 8.65 17.73
N VAL A 17 7.02 7.59 18.32
CA VAL A 17 6.29 7.62 19.59
C VAL A 17 6.85 6.50 20.45
N GLY A 18 7.78 6.82 21.35
CA GLY A 18 8.63 5.82 21.98
C GLY A 18 9.47 5.05 20.96
N ASP A 19 9.83 3.81 21.31
CA ASP A 19 10.76 2.99 20.52
C ASP A 19 10.08 2.08 19.49
N ASP A 20 8.82 1.68 19.76
CA ASP A 20 8.11 0.62 19.03
C ASP A 20 6.88 1.12 18.25
N ARG A 21 6.59 2.42 18.26
CA ARG A 21 5.41 3.01 17.59
C ARG A 21 5.76 4.22 16.75
N LEU A 22 4.88 4.48 15.78
CA LEU A 22 4.93 5.64 14.91
C LEU A 22 3.56 6.31 14.88
N LEU A 23 3.55 7.65 14.90
CA LEU A 23 2.39 8.43 14.50
C LEU A 23 2.48 8.67 12.99
N MET A 24 1.64 7.99 12.22
CA MET A 24 1.58 8.14 10.77
C MET A 24 0.55 9.22 10.41
N VAL A 25 1.04 10.39 10.00
CA VAL A 25 0.22 11.55 9.62
C VAL A 25 0.07 11.62 8.10
N ALA A 26 -1.16 11.62 7.62
CA ALA A 26 -1.49 11.87 6.22
C ALA A 26 -1.63 13.37 5.94
N SER A 27 -0.97 13.84 4.88
CA SER A 27 -1.10 15.21 4.40
C SER A 27 -2.12 15.32 3.27
N ASP A 28 -2.55 16.55 3.02
CA ASP A 28 -3.41 16.90 1.88
C ASP A 28 -2.62 17.05 0.56
N ARG A 29 -1.29 16.85 0.60
CA ARG A 29 -0.44 16.84 -0.60
C ARG A 29 -0.85 15.70 -1.53
N VAL A 30 -0.76 15.94 -2.83
CA VAL A 30 -1.03 14.96 -3.89
C VAL A 30 0.18 14.90 -4.81
N SER A 31 0.41 13.75 -5.44
CA SER A 31 1.48 13.56 -6.41
C SER A 31 0.97 12.85 -7.65
N ALA A 32 1.48 13.22 -8.80
CA ALA A 32 1.28 12.53 -10.07
C ALA A 32 2.61 12.48 -10.82
N PHE A 33 2.88 11.38 -11.55
CA PHE A 33 4.13 11.17 -12.28
C PHE A 33 5.38 11.48 -11.43
N ASP A 34 5.37 11.00 -10.18
CA ASP A 34 6.42 11.18 -9.19
C ASP A 34 6.72 12.63 -8.72
N VAL A 35 5.93 13.60 -9.18
CA VAL A 35 6.02 15.01 -8.75
C VAL A 35 4.94 15.32 -7.73
N VAL A 36 5.31 15.96 -6.61
CA VAL A 36 4.36 16.50 -5.64
C VAL A 36 3.81 17.82 -6.16
N MET A 37 2.49 17.94 -6.25
CA MET A 37 1.82 19.14 -6.75
C MET A 37 1.94 20.29 -5.75
N HIS A 38 1.86 21.52 -6.26
CA HIS A 38 1.93 22.72 -5.45
C HIS A 38 0.67 22.91 -4.58
N GLU A 39 -0.52 22.79 -5.19
CA GLU A 39 -1.79 22.89 -4.48
C GLU A 39 -2.18 21.56 -3.78
N PRO A 40 -2.50 21.57 -2.47
CA PRO A 40 -3.05 20.41 -1.80
C PRO A 40 -4.53 20.20 -2.14
N ILE A 41 -5.05 19.01 -1.86
CA ILE A 41 -6.49 18.71 -1.90
C ILE A 41 -7.01 18.74 -0.45
N PRO A 42 -7.74 19.79 -0.03
CA PRO A 42 -8.21 19.92 1.35
C PRO A 42 -9.02 18.71 1.81
N GLY A 43 -8.68 18.18 3.00
CA GLY A 43 -9.37 17.04 3.62
C GLY A 43 -8.96 15.67 3.08
N LYS A 44 -8.12 15.59 2.05
CA LYS A 44 -7.62 14.33 1.49
C LYS A 44 -6.93 13.46 2.55
N GLY A 45 -6.12 14.06 3.42
CA GLY A 45 -5.42 13.34 4.49
C GLY A 45 -6.39 12.61 5.42
N ALA A 46 -7.49 13.27 5.80
CA ALA A 46 -8.50 12.68 6.67
C ALA A 46 -9.24 11.51 5.98
N VAL A 47 -9.64 11.69 4.72
CA VAL A 47 -10.32 10.64 3.94
C VAL A 47 -9.42 9.40 3.78
N LEU A 48 -8.14 9.58 3.45
CA LEU A 48 -7.21 8.47 3.26
C LEU A 48 -6.87 7.76 4.58
N THR A 49 -6.82 8.49 5.69
CA THR A 49 -6.67 7.92 7.03
C THR A 49 -7.87 7.06 7.39
N ALA A 50 -9.09 7.57 7.19
CA ALA A 50 -10.33 6.82 7.44
C ALA A 50 -10.42 5.57 6.55
N LEU A 51 -10.06 5.68 5.28
CA LEU A 51 -10.03 4.55 4.34
C LEU A 51 -9.00 3.50 4.75
N SER A 52 -7.82 3.92 5.21
CA SER A 52 -6.78 2.99 5.70
C SER A 52 -7.27 2.24 6.93
N LYS A 53 -7.84 2.94 7.92
CA LYS A 53 -8.45 2.31 9.11
C LYS A 53 -9.54 1.32 8.72
N PHE A 54 -10.43 1.71 7.81
CA PHE A 54 -11.50 0.84 7.32
C PHE A 54 -10.94 -0.49 6.79
N TRP A 55 -9.91 -0.43 5.94
CA TRP A 55 -9.29 -1.64 5.40
C TRP A 55 -8.53 -2.45 6.44
N PHE A 56 -7.75 -1.81 7.33
CA PHE A 56 -7.05 -2.51 8.40
C PHE A 56 -7.99 -3.31 9.31
N LEU A 57 -9.14 -2.74 9.68
CA LEU A 57 -10.12 -3.45 10.49
C LEU A 57 -10.79 -4.59 9.71
N ARG A 58 -11.13 -4.36 8.43
CA ARG A 58 -11.81 -5.34 7.59
C ARG A 58 -10.93 -6.53 7.20
N THR A 59 -9.63 -6.34 7.03
CA THR A 59 -8.70 -7.38 6.57
C THR A 59 -7.85 -7.96 7.69
N GLY A 60 -8.08 -7.56 8.96
CA GLY A 60 -7.32 -8.06 10.11
C GLY A 60 -7.38 -9.58 10.32
N SER A 61 -8.43 -10.25 9.83
CA SER A 61 -8.54 -11.72 9.84
C SER A 61 -7.72 -12.42 8.75
N VAL A 62 -7.30 -11.68 7.71
CA VAL A 62 -6.44 -12.20 6.64
C VAL A 62 -4.97 -12.16 7.08
N VAL A 63 -4.54 -11.02 7.62
CA VAL A 63 -3.19 -10.82 8.13
C VAL A 63 -3.19 -9.79 9.25
N GLN A 64 -2.33 -10.00 10.25
CA GLN A 64 -2.07 -8.98 11.26
C GLN A 64 -1.51 -7.73 10.60
N ASN A 65 -2.03 -6.56 10.96
CA ASN A 65 -1.54 -5.28 10.50
C ASN A 65 -0.99 -4.44 11.66
N HIS A 66 -0.33 -3.34 11.31
CA HIS A 66 0.34 -2.48 12.27
C HIS A 66 -0.57 -1.46 12.97
N PHE A 67 -1.87 -1.38 12.66
CA PHE A 67 -2.75 -0.38 13.26
C PHE A 67 -2.91 -0.63 14.77
N ILE A 68 -2.85 0.45 15.56
CA ILE A 68 -3.06 0.42 17.02
C ILE A 68 -4.29 1.23 17.38
N ALA A 69 -4.31 2.53 17.05
CA ALA A 69 -5.38 3.43 17.44
C ALA A 69 -5.41 4.71 16.58
N ASP A 70 -6.52 5.45 16.69
CA ASP A 70 -6.73 6.76 16.05
C ASP A 70 -7.41 7.77 17.00
N SER A 71 -7.37 7.52 18.31
CA SER A 71 -7.95 8.38 19.36
C SER A 71 -6.88 9.02 20.23
N LEU A 72 -7.09 10.29 20.61
CA LEU A 72 -6.15 11.03 21.47
C LEU A 72 -5.89 10.32 22.81
N ASP A 73 -6.88 9.61 23.36
CA ASP A 73 -6.74 8.87 24.62
C ASP A 73 -5.74 7.71 24.54
N ALA A 74 -5.43 7.24 23.33
CA ALA A 74 -4.44 6.18 23.11
C ALA A 74 -3.02 6.73 22.89
N LEU A 75 -2.86 8.06 22.81
CA LEU A 75 -1.57 8.70 22.65
C LEU A 75 -0.94 8.96 24.03
N PRO A 76 0.37 8.71 24.17
CA PRO A 76 1.09 9.18 25.34
C PRO A 76 1.21 10.71 25.29
N ASP A 77 1.43 11.34 26.44
CA ASP A 77 1.36 12.80 26.58
C ASP A 77 2.33 13.53 25.66
N GLU A 78 3.51 12.97 25.41
CA GLU A 78 4.49 13.52 24.47
C GLU A 78 4.02 13.59 23.01
N ALA A 79 3.00 12.82 22.63
CA ALA A 79 2.42 12.79 21.29
C ALA A 79 1.09 13.55 21.18
N ARG A 80 0.49 13.98 22.30
CA ARG A 80 -0.87 14.56 22.31
C ARG A 80 -0.98 15.80 21.45
N ASP A 81 -0.09 16.79 21.63
CA ASP A 81 -0.11 18.05 20.86
C ASP A 81 -0.09 17.79 19.35
N LEU A 82 0.76 16.86 18.90
CA LEU A 82 0.85 16.48 17.49
C LEU A 82 -0.42 15.77 17.02
N GLY A 83 -0.99 14.90 17.87
CA GLY A 83 -2.27 14.26 17.62
C GLY A 83 -3.42 15.26 17.45
N GLU A 84 -3.48 16.29 18.30
CA GLU A 84 -4.51 17.34 18.26
C GLU A 84 -4.41 18.19 16.98
N GLN A 85 -3.20 18.63 16.62
CA GLN A 85 -2.94 19.41 15.40
C GLN A 85 -3.27 18.64 14.10
N ASN A 86 -3.29 17.31 14.18
CA ASN A 86 -3.52 16.43 13.04
C ASN A 86 -4.81 15.59 13.20
N ALA A 87 -5.76 16.04 14.04
CA ALA A 87 -6.98 15.31 14.34
C ALA A 87 -7.69 14.82 13.06
N GLY A 88 -8.09 13.55 13.06
CA GLY A 88 -8.77 12.89 11.94
C GLY A 88 -7.86 12.45 10.78
N ARG A 89 -6.56 12.81 10.78
CA ARG A 89 -5.62 12.46 9.70
C ARG A 89 -4.34 11.77 10.17
N TRP A 90 -4.34 11.16 11.35
CA TRP A 90 -3.25 10.31 11.82
C TRP A 90 -3.73 8.92 12.23
N LEU A 91 -2.82 7.94 12.19
CA LEU A 91 -2.96 6.62 12.83
C LEU A 91 -1.73 6.36 13.70
N LEU A 92 -1.96 5.88 14.93
CA LEU A 92 -0.89 5.28 15.74
C LEU A 92 -0.69 3.85 15.23
N VAL A 93 0.55 3.54 14.84
CA VAL A 93 0.91 2.25 14.27
C VAL A 93 2.12 1.66 14.97
N ARG A 94 2.23 0.34 14.96
CA ARG A 94 3.43 -0.40 15.38
C ARG A 94 4.54 -0.14 14.37
N ARG A 95 5.75 0.14 14.85
CA ARG A 95 6.94 0.16 14.02
C ARG A 95 7.21 -1.27 13.54
N ALA A 96 7.39 -1.43 12.24
CA ALA A 96 7.65 -2.71 11.61
C ALA A 96 8.93 -2.62 10.77
N GLU A 97 9.67 -3.73 10.72
CA GLU A 97 10.70 -3.92 9.71
C GLU A 97 10.03 -4.21 8.38
N ARG A 98 10.48 -3.50 7.33
CA ARG A 98 9.89 -3.59 6.01
C ARG A 98 10.54 -4.71 5.22
N ILE A 99 9.72 -5.50 4.52
CA ILE A 99 10.18 -6.34 3.43
C ILE A 99 10.21 -5.47 2.18
N ASP A 100 11.37 -5.33 1.56
CA ASP A 100 11.60 -4.38 0.46
C ASP A 100 11.11 -4.92 -0.90
N VAL A 101 9.84 -5.33 -0.94
CA VAL A 101 9.12 -5.86 -2.10
C VAL A 101 7.75 -5.19 -2.17
N GLU A 102 7.41 -4.65 -3.33
CA GLU A 102 6.06 -4.18 -3.62
C GLU A 102 5.19 -5.38 -4.02
N CYS A 103 4.21 -5.71 -3.19
CA CYS A 103 3.32 -6.85 -3.36
C CYS A 103 2.07 -6.46 -4.15
N VAL A 104 2.19 -6.35 -5.47
CA VAL A 104 1.09 -5.91 -6.35
C VAL A 104 0.25 -7.12 -6.78
N VAL A 105 -1.07 -6.97 -6.74
CA VAL A 105 -2.03 -7.92 -7.32
C VAL A 105 -2.88 -7.19 -8.36
N ARG A 106 -3.14 -7.87 -9.47
CA ARG A 106 -3.91 -7.33 -10.60
C ARG A 106 -5.09 -8.25 -10.88
N GLY A 107 -6.32 -7.72 -10.81
CA GLY A 107 -7.49 -8.42 -11.36
C GLY A 107 -7.88 -7.93 -12.75
N PHE A 108 -7.33 -6.82 -13.21
CA PHE A 108 -7.57 -6.23 -14.53
C PHE A 108 -6.27 -5.85 -15.20
N LEU A 109 -6.25 -5.95 -16.53
CA LEU A 109 -5.06 -5.70 -17.33
C LEU A 109 -4.96 -4.22 -17.72
N SER A 110 -4.25 -3.42 -16.92
CA SER A 110 -4.08 -1.99 -17.17
C SER A 110 -2.68 -1.47 -16.79
N GLY A 111 -2.37 -0.24 -17.19
CA GLY A 111 -1.11 0.43 -16.89
C GLY A 111 0.12 -0.32 -17.39
N SER A 112 1.15 -0.44 -16.55
CA SER A 112 2.41 -1.12 -16.91
C SER A 112 2.23 -2.59 -17.31
N ALA A 113 1.23 -3.27 -16.75
CA ALA A 113 0.91 -4.66 -17.13
C ALA A 113 0.34 -4.75 -18.55
N TRP A 114 -0.55 -3.83 -18.93
CA TRP A 114 -1.04 -3.74 -20.31
C TRP A 114 0.10 -3.43 -21.29
N ALA A 115 0.98 -2.48 -20.96
CA ALA A 115 2.11 -2.11 -21.80
C ALA A 115 3.11 -3.27 -22.02
N GLU A 116 3.29 -4.16 -21.04
CA GLU A 116 4.07 -5.39 -21.20
C GLU A 116 3.31 -6.42 -22.06
N TYR A 117 2.05 -6.67 -21.76
CA TYR A 117 1.23 -7.66 -22.45
C TYR A 117 1.06 -7.32 -23.94
N ALA A 118 0.77 -6.06 -24.27
CA ALA A 118 0.60 -5.62 -25.66
C ALA A 118 1.89 -5.81 -26.50
N ARG A 119 3.07 -5.80 -25.87
CA ARG A 119 4.36 -6.02 -26.54
C ARG A 119 4.73 -7.50 -26.67
N GLY A 120 4.44 -8.31 -25.65
CA GLY A 120 5.02 -9.66 -25.53
C GLY A 120 4.08 -10.76 -25.01
N GLY A 121 2.82 -10.43 -24.70
CA GLY A 121 1.86 -11.37 -24.12
C GLY A 121 2.19 -11.79 -22.68
N THR A 122 2.98 -11.00 -21.95
CA THR A 122 3.42 -11.30 -20.59
C THR A 122 3.05 -10.19 -19.60
N VAL A 123 3.01 -10.54 -18.31
CA VAL A 123 2.98 -9.60 -17.19
C VAL A 123 3.96 -10.08 -16.13
N ALA A 124 4.91 -9.23 -15.74
CA ALA A 124 6.02 -9.59 -14.86
C ALA A 124 6.80 -10.83 -15.35
N GLY A 125 6.93 -10.97 -16.67
CA GLY A 125 7.61 -12.09 -17.33
C GLY A 125 6.78 -13.37 -17.44
N GLU A 126 5.57 -13.42 -16.89
CA GLU A 126 4.68 -14.59 -16.94
C GLU A 126 3.71 -14.46 -18.12
N ARG A 127 3.55 -15.52 -18.92
CA ARG A 127 2.63 -15.51 -20.07
C ARG A 127 1.17 -15.44 -19.61
N LEU A 128 0.40 -14.57 -20.26
CA LEU A 128 -1.06 -14.52 -20.11
C LEU A 128 -1.75 -15.13 -21.35
N PRO A 129 -3.04 -15.50 -21.24
CA PRO A 129 -3.82 -15.96 -22.40
C PRO A 129 -3.81 -14.94 -23.54
N PRO A 130 -3.82 -15.37 -24.80
CA PRO A 130 -3.88 -14.46 -25.95
C PRO A 130 -5.25 -13.79 -26.06
N GLY A 131 -5.29 -12.62 -26.71
CA GLY A 131 -6.53 -11.95 -27.08
C GLY A 131 -7.16 -11.06 -25.99
N LEU A 132 -6.48 -10.83 -24.86
CA LEU A 132 -6.94 -9.90 -23.84
C LEU A 132 -6.87 -8.45 -24.35
N LEU A 133 -7.84 -7.65 -23.94
CA LEU A 133 -7.95 -6.23 -24.26
C LEU A 133 -7.51 -5.35 -23.09
N GLU A 134 -7.28 -4.06 -23.38
CA GLU A 134 -6.96 -3.07 -22.35
C GLU A 134 -8.11 -2.94 -21.35
N SER A 135 -7.77 -2.99 -20.07
CA SER A 135 -8.70 -2.97 -18.92
C SER A 135 -9.63 -4.18 -18.82
N GLU A 136 -9.35 -5.28 -19.54
CA GLU A 136 -10.10 -6.52 -19.41
C GLU A 136 -9.84 -7.19 -18.05
N ARG A 137 -10.87 -7.85 -17.51
CA ARG A 137 -10.74 -8.67 -16.30
C ARG A 137 -9.88 -9.88 -16.61
N LEU A 138 -8.87 -10.13 -15.78
CA LEU A 138 -8.04 -11.33 -15.89
C LEU A 138 -8.84 -12.56 -15.46
N PRO A 139 -8.60 -13.74 -16.05
CA PRO A 139 -9.28 -14.98 -15.64
C PRO A 139 -9.12 -15.28 -14.15
N GLU A 140 -7.94 -14.99 -13.61
CA GLU A 140 -7.63 -15.03 -12.18
C GLU A 140 -6.75 -13.84 -11.81
N PRO A 141 -6.84 -13.30 -10.57
CA PRO A 141 -5.93 -12.26 -10.13
C PRO A 141 -4.48 -12.74 -10.12
N VAL A 142 -3.58 -11.90 -10.64
CA VAL A 142 -2.16 -12.24 -10.77
C VAL A 142 -1.32 -11.43 -9.78
N PHE A 143 -0.44 -12.11 -9.06
CA PHE A 143 0.57 -11.49 -8.22
C PHE A 143 1.79 -11.08 -9.06
N THR A 144 2.12 -9.79 -9.06
CA THR A 144 3.20 -9.20 -9.86
C THR A 144 4.15 -8.42 -8.94
N PRO A 145 5.12 -9.09 -8.30
CA PRO A 145 6.02 -8.41 -7.38
C PRO A 145 6.92 -7.42 -8.11
N ALA A 146 7.31 -6.35 -7.43
CA ALA A 146 8.32 -5.43 -7.91
C ALA A 146 9.36 -5.14 -6.81
N THR A 147 10.60 -4.90 -7.22
CA THR A 147 11.61 -4.34 -6.31
C THR A 147 11.37 -2.85 -6.16
N LYS A 148 11.62 -2.34 -4.95
CA LYS A 148 11.59 -0.91 -4.73
C LYS A 148 12.94 -0.30 -5.11
N ALA A 149 12.95 0.55 -6.11
CA ALA A 149 14.15 1.31 -6.46
C ALA A 149 14.36 2.47 -5.46
N GLU A 150 15.60 2.76 -5.09
CA GLU A 150 15.93 3.97 -4.28
C GLU A 150 15.69 5.26 -5.08
N SER A 151 15.76 5.17 -6.41
CA SER A 151 15.45 6.24 -7.36
C SER A 151 14.92 5.65 -8.68
N GLY A 152 13.88 6.26 -9.27
CA GLY A 152 13.24 5.78 -10.50
C GLY A 152 11.90 5.08 -10.24
N HIS A 153 11.42 4.32 -11.22
CA HIS A 153 10.19 3.54 -11.11
C HIS A 153 10.49 2.15 -10.54
N ASP A 154 9.52 1.58 -9.82
CA ASP A 154 9.63 0.19 -9.34
C ASP A 154 9.70 -0.77 -10.53
N GLU A 155 10.61 -1.74 -10.46
CA GLU A 155 10.83 -2.72 -11.53
C GLU A 155 10.13 -4.03 -11.19
N ASN A 156 9.25 -4.50 -12.08
CA ASN A 156 8.62 -5.81 -11.94
C ASN A 156 9.69 -6.90 -11.91
N ILE A 157 9.57 -7.83 -10.96
CA ILE A 157 10.40 -9.02 -10.88
C ILE A 157 9.55 -10.28 -11.07
N SER A 158 10.14 -11.31 -11.62
CA SER A 158 9.52 -12.64 -11.68
C SER A 158 9.38 -13.25 -10.29
N ARG A 159 8.48 -14.22 -10.14
CA ARG A 159 8.37 -15.03 -8.91
C ARG A 159 9.68 -15.74 -8.57
N ALA A 160 10.47 -16.13 -9.58
CA ALA A 160 11.78 -16.76 -9.38
C ALA A 160 12.77 -15.79 -8.72
N GLN A 161 12.82 -14.54 -9.19
CA GLN A 161 13.64 -13.49 -8.59
C GLN A 161 13.17 -13.15 -7.18
N LEU A 162 11.86 -13.07 -6.94
CA LEU A 162 11.34 -12.85 -5.58
C LEU A 162 11.81 -13.96 -4.62
N ARG A 163 11.70 -15.23 -5.01
CA ARG A 163 12.17 -16.36 -4.20
C ARG A 163 13.66 -16.29 -3.91
N ALA A 164 14.47 -15.88 -4.88
CA ALA A 164 15.90 -15.69 -4.69
C ALA A 164 16.21 -14.54 -3.71
N LEU A 165 15.38 -13.49 -3.71
CA LEU A 165 15.56 -12.31 -2.85
C LEU A 165 15.16 -12.57 -1.39
N VAL A 166 14.00 -13.18 -1.15
CA VAL A 166 13.41 -13.29 0.20
C VAL A 166 13.30 -14.72 0.73
N GLY A 167 13.70 -15.71 -0.07
CA GLY A 167 13.51 -17.13 0.23
C GLY A 167 12.14 -17.68 -0.18
N GLN A 168 12.09 -18.99 -0.41
CA GLN A 168 10.90 -19.70 -0.90
C GLN A 168 9.66 -19.49 -0.02
N GLU A 169 9.80 -19.72 1.29
CA GLU A 169 8.69 -19.70 2.24
C GLU A 169 8.07 -18.31 2.35
N LEU A 170 8.91 -17.28 2.49
CA LEU A 170 8.44 -15.91 2.60
C LEU A 170 7.81 -15.43 1.29
N ALA A 171 8.41 -15.73 0.13
CA ALA A 171 7.84 -15.40 -1.17
C ALA A 171 6.43 -15.99 -1.34
N GLN A 172 6.25 -17.27 -0.97
CA GLN A 172 4.94 -17.92 -1.01
C GLN A 172 3.94 -17.26 -0.06
N ARG A 173 4.36 -16.91 1.16
CA ARG A 173 3.48 -16.23 2.12
C ARG A 173 3.05 -14.85 1.62
N LEU A 174 3.96 -14.09 1.01
CA LEU A 174 3.66 -12.79 0.41
C LEU A 174 2.62 -12.92 -0.70
N GLU A 175 2.82 -13.84 -1.64
CA GLU A 175 1.89 -14.08 -2.75
C GLU A 175 0.49 -14.48 -2.24
N GLN A 176 0.41 -15.50 -1.39
CA GLN A 176 -0.86 -16.02 -0.88
C GLN A 176 -1.62 -14.96 -0.05
N THR A 177 -0.90 -14.20 0.79
CA THR A 177 -1.51 -13.14 1.60
C THR A 177 -2.01 -12.01 0.71
N SER A 178 -1.22 -11.61 -0.29
CA SER A 178 -1.59 -10.53 -1.21
C SER A 178 -2.83 -10.87 -2.02
N LEU A 179 -2.92 -12.10 -2.56
CA LEU A 179 -4.08 -12.58 -3.30
C LEU A 179 -5.34 -12.61 -2.41
N ARG A 180 -5.23 -13.08 -1.16
CA ARG A 180 -6.35 -13.08 -0.20
C ARG A 180 -6.81 -11.66 0.18
N LEU A 181 -5.87 -10.74 0.35
CA LEU A 181 -6.17 -9.33 0.62
C LEU A 181 -6.88 -8.68 -0.59
N TYR A 182 -6.37 -8.91 -1.80
CA TYR A 182 -6.98 -8.42 -3.02
C TYR A 182 -8.39 -8.96 -3.18
N ASP A 183 -8.61 -10.27 -3.04
CA ASP A 183 -9.94 -10.89 -3.16
C ASP A 183 -10.94 -10.29 -2.17
N ALA A 184 -10.56 -10.11 -0.90
CA ALA A 184 -11.40 -9.46 0.10
C ALA A 184 -11.70 -7.99 -0.26
N GLY A 185 -10.72 -7.26 -0.78
CA GLY A 185 -10.85 -5.89 -1.24
C GLY A 185 -11.76 -5.75 -2.46
N ALA A 186 -11.50 -6.55 -3.50
CA ALA A 186 -12.21 -6.53 -4.77
C ALA A 186 -13.68 -6.92 -4.60
N LYS A 187 -13.98 -7.99 -3.85
CA LYS A 187 -15.36 -8.38 -3.53
C LYS A 187 -16.12 -7.28 -2.80
N HIS A 188 -15.47 -6.61 -1.86
CA HIS A 188 -16.11 -5.49 -1.17
C HIS A 188 -16.35 -4.30 -2.10
N ALA A 189 -15.36 -3.91 -2.89
CA ALA A 189 -15.48 -2.84 -3.86
C ALA A 189 -16.61 -3.10 -4.86
N GLU A 190 -16.69 -4.32 -5.41
CA GLU A 190 -17.72 -4.74 -6.37
C GLU A 190 -19.12 -4.66 -5.76
N SER A 191 -19.28 -5.07 -4.49
CA SER A 191 -20.55 -4.92 -3.75
C SER A 191 -20.98 -3.45 -3.56
N ARG A 192 -20.08 -2.49 -3.79
CA ARG A 192 -20.33 -1.04 -3.74
C ARG A 192 -20.36 -0.39 -5.14
N GLY A 193 -20.35 -1.18 -6.21
CA GLY A 193 -20.34 -0.68 -7.58
C GLY A 193 -18.99 -0.11 -8.02
N LEU A 194 -17.89 -0.52 -7.37
CA LEU A 194 -16.52 -0.10 -7.69
C LEU A 194 -15.70 -1.29 -8.17
N ILE A 195 -14.83 -1.05 -9.15
CA ILE A 195 -13.81 -2.00 -9.57
C ILE A 195 -12.49 -1.64 -8.88
N LEU A 196 -11.84 -2.63 -8.28
CA LEU A 196 -10.52 -2.50 -7.64
C LEU A 196 -9.42 -3.11 -8.51
#